data_AF-A0A6I6S4I0-F1
#
_entry.id   AF-A0A6I6S4I0-F1
#
_cell.length_a   1.000
_cell.length_b   1.000
_cell.length_c   1.000
_cell.angle_alpha   90.00
_cell.angle_beta   90.00
_cell.angle_gamma   90.00
#
_symmetry.space_group_name_H-M   'P 1'
#
loop_
_entity.id
_entity.type
_entity.pdbx_description
1 polymer ?
#
loop_
_entity_poly.entity_id
_entity_poly.type
_entity_poly.pdbx_seq_one_letter_code
_entity_poly.pdbx_strand_id
1 'polypeptide(L)'
;MIVWLNGTFGAGKTTAAHELLDLLPGSTLYDPELLGAGLRLMLPAKRFEEVDDYQDLPSWRRMVVDTAAALLTEVPGPLVTPMTLLRQEYRDEIFGALAARRIPVRHVLLHAEETILRTRIAHREETPGDAEGSASVRRWCLEHLGPYAQALDWLKNDAHVVDTTELTPRQTAERVAEAVRTGAGACDIVQTPEPTAETLAAGVLLFDDRDRVLLVDPTYKPGWEFPGGIVEPGEAPAHAGVREVAEELGIQLPCAPRLLVLDWEAPKPPGFGGLRLLFDGGTLTGDRIRQLLLPGSELRDWRFVTEAEAETMLPPVRWNRLRWALRARERGCPLHLEAGVPLG
;
A
#
# COMPACT_ATOMS: atom_id res chain seq x y z
N MET A 1 -17.76 -4.71 -2.48
CA MET A 1 -16.65 -3.97 -3.10
C MET A 1 -16.66 -2.53 -2.61
N ILE A 2 -15.55 -1.81 -2.71
CA ILE A 2 -15.41 -0.41 -2.35
C ILE A 2 -15.09 0.41 -3.61
N VAL A 3 -15.74 1.56 -3.76
CA VAL A 3 -15.39 2.58 -4.75
C VAL A 3 -14.73 3.73 -4.00
N TRP A 4 -13.40 3.79 -4.05
CA TRP A 4 -12.61 4.80 -3.37
C TRP A 4 -12.43 6.02 -4.27
N LEU A 5 -13.01 7.14 -3.88
CA LEU A 5 -12.86 8.41 -4.59
C LEU A 5 -11.74 9.20 -3.93
N ASN A 6 -10.58 9.26 -4.59
CA ASN A 6 -9.41 10.02 -4.19
C ASN A 6 -9.31 11.33 -5.01
N GLY A 7 -8.47 12.25 -4.58
CA GLY A 7 -8.31 13.58 -5.16
C GLY A 7 -8.04 14.61 -4.08
N THR A 8 -7.50 15.77 -4.43
CA THR A 8 -7.17 16.79 -3.43
C THR A 8 -8.39 17.30 -2.66
N PHE A 9 -8.16 17.95 -1.53
CA PHE A 9 -9.21 18.65 -0.79
C PHE A 9 -9.85 19.72 -1.68
N GLY A 10 -11.18 19.72 -1.78
CA GLY A 10 -11.91 20.60 -2.70
C GLY A 10 -12.07 20.10 -4.13
N ALA A 11 -11.57 18.90 -4.47
CA ALA A 11 -11.79 18.28 -5.78
C ALA A 11 -13.25 17.81 -6.03
N GLY A 12 -14.18 18.05 -5.10
CA GLY A 12 -15.59 17.66 -5.23
C GLY A 12 -15.90 16.20 -4.91
N LYS A 13 -14.99 15.48 -4.25
CA LYS A 13 -15.15 14.05 -3.87
C LYS A 13 -16.47 13.76 -3.15
N THR A 14 -16.75 14.50 -2.08
CA THR A 14 -17.97 14.31 -1.28
C THR A 14 -19.22 14.57 -2.12
N THR A 15 -19.25 15.64 -2.91
CA THR A 15 -20.39 15.94 -3.79
C THR A 15 -20.57 14.87 -4.87
N ALA A 16 -19.50 14.44 -5.52
CA ALA A 16 -19.54 13.36 -6.51
C ALA A 16 -19.95 12.01 -5.88
N ALA A 17 -19.55 11.74 -4.63
CA ALA A 17 -19.95 10.54 -3.90
C ALA A 17 -21.46 10.47 -3.70
N HIS A 18 -22.10 11.59 -3.30
CA HIS A 18 -23.55 11.65 -3.12
C HIS A 18 -24.30 11.43 -4.44
N GLU A 19 -23.87 12.09 -5.52
CA GLU A 19 -24.43 11.87 -6.87
C GLU A 19 -24.26 10.43 -7.36
N LEU A 20 -23.17 9.77 -6.96
CA LEU A 20 -22.88 8.40 -7.33
C LEU A 20 -23.82 7.40 -6.65
N LEU A 21 -24.36 7.72 -5.48
CA LEU A 21 -25.31 6.85 -4.77
C LEU A 21 -26.57 6.57 -5.62
N ASP A 22 -27.03 7.58 -6.35
CA ASP A 22 -28.19 7.46 -7.25
C ASP A 22 -27.89 6.67 -8.53
N LEU A 23 -26.61 6.53 -8.87
CA LEU A 23 -26.13 5.89 -10.10
C LEU A 23 -25.68 4.44 -9.90
N LEU A 24 -25.32 4.06 -8.67
CA LEU A 24 -24.88 2.72 -8.30
C LEU A 24 -25.94 2.06 -7.41
N PRO A 25 -26.75 1.14 -7.95
CA PRO A 25 -27.81 0.47 -7.19
C PRO A 25 -27.29 -0.22 -5.93
N GLY A 26 -27.98 -0.01 -4.81
CA GLY A 26 -27.65 -0.60 -3.52
C GLY A 26 -26.37 -0.05 -2.87
N SER A 27 -25.75 0.97 -3.46
CA SER A 27 -24.54 1.56 -2.89
C SER A 27 -24.83 2.33 -1.60
N THR A 28 -23.82 2.43 -0.74
CA THR A 28 -23.91 3.12 0.55
C THR A 28 -22.70 4.03 0.73
N LEU A 29 -22.91 5.26 1.20
CA LEU A 29 -21.82 6.16 1.54
C LEU A 29 -21.09 5.64 2.78
N TYR A 30 -19.79 5.48 2.67
CA TYR A 30 -18.91 5.21 3.79
C TYR A 30 -17.88 6.33 3.87
N ASP A 31 -17.99 7.17 4.90
CA ASP A 31 -17.12 8.34 5.10
C ASP A 31 -16.08 8.06 6.21
N PRO A 32 -14.79 7.84 5.86
CA PRO A 32 -13.73 7.59 6.82
C PRO A 32 -13.39 8.78 7.73
N GLU A 33 -13.80 10.01 7.40
CA GLU A 33 -13.57 11.20 8.23
C GLU A 33 -14.28 11.06 9.59
N LEU A 34 -15.43 10.37 9.62
CA LEU A 34 -16.18 10.06 10.84
C LEU A 34 -15.35 9.25 11.86
N LEU A 35 -14.48 8.37 11.38
CA LEU A 35 -13.59 7.60 12.24
C LEU A 35 -12.48 8.47 12.84
N GLY A 36 -11.97 9.42 12.06
CA GLY A 36 -11.01 10.42 12.55
C GLY A 36 -11.63 11.31 13.63
N ALA A 37 -12.86 11.78 13.40
CA ALA A 37 -13.62 12.55 14.39
C ALA A 37 -13.90 11.73 15.66
N GLY A 38 -14.30 10.47 15.53
CA GLY A 38 -14.51 9.56 16.65
C GLY A 38 -13.24 9.32 17.48
N LEU A 39 -12.10 9.06 16.82
CA LEU A 39 -10.82 8.87 17.50
C LEU A 39 -10.41 10.11 18.30
N ARG A 40 -10.72 11.31 17.80
CA ARG A 40 -10.46 12.58 18.50
C ARG A 40 -11.16 12.68 19.85
N LEU A 41 -12.30 12.01 20.01
CA LEU A 41 -13.05 11.96 21.27
C LEU A 41 -12.59 10.83 22.20
N MET A 42 -11.98 9.78 21.65
CA MET A 42 -11.64 8.56 22.39
C MET A 42 -10.18 8.48 22.83
N LEU A 43 -9.25 9.09 22.10
CA LEU A 43 -7.83 9.07 22.45
C LEU A 43 -7.44 10.27 23.32
N PRO A 44 -6.39 10.14 24.15
CA PRO A 44 -5.84 11.28 24.90
C PRO A 44 -5.42 12.41 23.97
N ALA A 45 -5.69 13.66 24.34
CA ALA A 45 -5.35 14.85 23.53
C ALA A 45 -3.87 14.89 23.13
N LYS A 46 -2.97 14.51 24.05
CA LYS A 46 -1.52 14.40 23.78
C LYS A 46 -1.20 13.51 22.58
N ARG A 47 -1.97 12.46 22.33
CA ARG A 47 -1.74 11.58 21.18
C ARG A 47 -2.02 12.28 19.84
N PHE A 48 -2.97 13.22 19.82
CA PHE A 48 -3.25 14.06 18.66
C PHE A 48 -2.27 15.21 18.49
N GLU A 49 -1.59 15.62 19.56
CA GLU A 49 -0.49 16.61 19.48
C GLU A 49 0.79 16.02 18.86
N GLU A 50 0.90 14.69 18.81
CA GLU A 50 2.05 13.96 18.24
C GLU A 50 1.90 13.68 16.73
N VAL A 51 0.78 14.05 16.12
CA VAL A 51 0.48 13.79 14.70
C VAL A 51 -0.09 15.05 14.02
N ASP A 52 0.21 15.23 12.75
CA ASP A 52 -0.26 16.39 11.97
C ASP A 52 -1.64 16.12 11.38
N ASP A 53 -1.91 14.88 10.97
CA ASP A 53 -3.21 14.41 10.47
C ASP A 53 -3.68 13.18 11.26
N TYR A 54 -4.98 13.05 11.51
CA TYR A 54 -5.54 11.83 12.10
C TYR A 54 -5.23 10.59 11.23
N GLN A 55 -5.00 10.77 9.93
CA GLN A 55 -4.56 9.71 9.02
C GLN A 55 -3.21 9.11 9.40
N ASP A 56 -2.37 9.84 10.14
CA ASP A 56 -1.07 9.35 10.62
C ASP A 56 -1.23 8.29 11.72
N LEU A 57 -2.40 8.22 12.37
CA LEU A 57 -2.68 7.23 13.40
C LEU A 57 -2.86 5.82 12.80
N PRO A 58 -2.04 4.83 13.20
CA PRO A 58 -2.24 3.44 12.78
C PRO A 58 -3.62 2.90 13.18
N SER A 59 -4.19 3.39 14.29
CA SER A 59 -5.54 3.03 14.72
C SER A 59 -6.60 3.51 13.74
N TRP A 60 -6.42 4.69 13.12
CA TRP A 60 -7.35 5.19 12.11
C TRP A 60 -7.31 4.29 10.88
N ARG A 61 -6.13 4.06 10.29
CA ARG A 61 -5.97 3.22 9.09
C ARG A 61 -6.54 1.81 9.29
N ARG A 62 -6.29 1.20 10.45
CA ARG A 62 -6.90 -0.08 10.83
C ARG A 62 -8.44 0.00 10.92
N MET A 63 -8.97 1.00 11.61
CA MET A 63 -10.43 1.18 11.74
C MET A 63 -11.11 1.43 10.39
N VAL A 64 -10.44 2.07 9.44
CA VAL A 64 -10.97 2.26 8.08
C VAL A 64 -11.31 0.92 7.43
N VAL A 65 -10.41 -0.05 7.57
CA VAL A 65 -10.56 -1.40 7.01
C VAL A 65 -11.58 -2.21 7.80
N ASP A 66 -11.50 -2.18 9.13
CA ASP A 66 -12.40 -2.91 10.03
C ASP A 66 -13.86 -2.46 9.85
N THR A 67 -14.09 -1.15 9.77
CA THR A 67 -15.43 -0.59 9.57
C THR A 67 -15.97 -0.90 8.18
N ALA A 68 -15.15 -0.78 7.13
CA ALA A 68 -15.57 -1.12 5.77
C ALA A 68 -15.99 -2.59 5.65
N ALA A 69 -15.20 -3.50 6.24
CA ALA A 69 -15.50 -4.92 6.27
C ALA A 69 -16.83 -5.23 6.99
N ALA A 70 -17.06 -4.58 8.13
CA ALA A 70 -18.32 -4.72 8.87
C ALA A 70 -19.51 -4.13 8.11
N LEU A 71 -19.39 -2.94 7.52
CA LEU A 71 -20.48 -2.34 6.75
C LEU A 71 -20.89 -3.20 5.55
N LEU A 72 -19.92 -3.83 4.87
CA LEU A 72 -20.19 -4.73 3.74
C LEU A 72 -20.97 -6.00 4.12
N THR A 73 -21.08 -6.37 5.41
CA THR A 73 -21.98 -7.46 5.83
C THR A 73 -23.43 -7.02 5.99
N GLU A 74 -23.67 -5.70 6.10
CA GLU A 74 -24.97 -5.11 6.40
C GLU A 74 -25.64 -4.46 5.18
N VAL A 75 -24.88 -4.16 4.11
CA VAL A 75 -25.38 -3.43 2.93
C VAL A 75 -25.41 -4.32 1.68
N PRO A 76 -26.38 -4.14 0.77
CA PRO A 76 -26.57 -5.02 -0.38
C PRO A 76 -25.63 -4.71 -1.56
N GLY A 77 -24.91 -3.59 -1.53
CA GLY A 77 -24.13 -3.09 -2.66
C GLY A 77 -22.77 -2.51 -2.27
N PRO A 78 -22.12 -1.77 -3.18
CA PRO A 78 -20.78 -1.25 -2.95
C PRO A 78 -20.77 -0.12 -1.91
N LEU A 79 -19.68 0.02 -1.18
CA LEU A 79 -19.41 1.23 -0.40
C LEU A 79 -18.80 2.30 -1.31
N VAL A 80 -19.33 3.52 -1.28
CA VAL A 80 -18.73 4.69 -1.92
C VAL A 80 -17.97 5.46 -0.86
N THR A 81 -16.65 5.60 -1.05
CA THR A 81 -15.72 6.09 -0.02
C THR A 81 -14.96 7.31 -0.51
N PRO A 82 -15.46 8.54 -0.27
CA PRO A 82 -14.71 9.75 -0.56
C PRO A 82 -13.62 9.95 0.49
N MET A 83 -12.35 9.85 0.10
CA MET A 83 -11.24 10.08 1.02
C MET A 83 -9.95 10.43 0.27
N THR A 84 -9.24 11.44 0.78
CA THR A 84 -7.94 11.86 0.24
C THR A 84 -6.82 11.00 0.81
N LEU A 85 -6.10 10.25 -0.02
CA LEU A 85 -4.84 9.60 0.37
C LEU A 85 -3.70 10.16 -0.50
N LEU A 86 -2.83 10.99 0.09
CA LEU A 86 -1.67 11.59 -0.61
C LEU A 86 -0.36 10.83 -0.33
N ARG A 87 -0.33 10.04 0.75
CA ARG A 87 0.81 9.21 1.11
C ARG A 87 0.59 7.80 0.59
N GLN A 88 1.49 7.35 -0.28
CA GLN A 88 1.40 6.03 -0.88
C GLN A 88 1.43 4.93 0.19
N GLU A 89 2.24 5.12 1.25
CA GLU A 89 2.31 4.17 2.37
C GLU A 89 0.95 3.92 3.04
N TYR A 90 0.12 4.97 3.15
CA TYR A 90 -1.20 4.86 3.78
C TYR A 90 -2.19 4.15 2.86
N ARG A 91 -2.08 4.41 1.56
CA ARG A 91 -2.82 3.66 0.53
C ARG A 91 -2.45 2.19 0.59
N ASP A 92 -1.18 1.84 0.67
CA ASP A 92 -0.75 0.43 0.70
C ASP A 92 -1.25 -0.28 1.94
N GLU A 93 -1.12 0.35 3.12
CA GLU A 93 -1.61 -0.22 4.38
C GLU A 93 -3.12 -0.48 4.33
N ILE A 94 -3.91 0.49 3.86
CA ILE A 94 -5.38 0.39 3.83
C ILE A 94 -5.82 -0.60 2.73
N PHE A 95 -5.33 -0.43 1.50
CA PHE A 95 -5.81 -1.22 0.36
C PHE A 95 -5.26 -2.65 0.42
N GLY A 96 -4.04 -2.86 0.91
CA GLY A 96 -3.52 -4.17 1.24
C GLY A 96 -4.44 -4.88 2.24
N ALA A 97 -4.71 -4.27 3.39
CA ALA A 97 -5.57 -4.89 4.40
C ALA A 97 -7.01 -5.16 3.90
N LEU A 98 -7.54 -4.35 2.97
CA LEU A 98 -8.80 -4.65 2.27
C LEU A 98 -8.67 -5.86 1.33
N ALA A 99 -7.60 -5.93 0.54
CA ALA A 99 -7.30 -7.06 -0.34
C ALA A 99 -7.10 -8.37 0.44
N ALA A 100 -6.44 -8.33 1.60
CA ALA A 100 -6.29 -9.46 2.51
C ALA A 100 -7.64 -10.07 2.94
N ARG A 101 -8.67 -9.23 3.03
CA ARG A 101 -10.06 -9.62 3.35
C ARG A 101 -10.89 -9.96 2.11
N ARG A 102 -10.25 -10.03 0.93
CA ARG A 102 -10.89 -10.22 -0.38
C ARG A 102 -11.97 -9.17 -0.65
N ILE A 103 -11.75 -7.93 -0.21
CA ILE A 103 -12.65 -6.80 -0.48
C ILE A 103 -12.10 -6.05 -1.71
N PRO A 104 -12.76 -6.14 -2.88
CA PRO A 104 -12.26 -5.47 -4.08
C PRO A 104 -12.36 -3.96 -3.94
N VAL A 105 -11.32 -3.24 -4.36
CA VAL A 105 -11.28 -1.77 -4.39
C VAL A 105 -11.25 -1.28 -5.84
N ARG A 106 -12.10 -0.29 -6.14
CA ARG A 106 -12.00 0.55 -7.34
C ARG A 106 -11.45 1.91 -6.94
N HIS A 107 -10.19 2.20 -7.29
CA HIS A 107 -9.54 3.46 -6.98
C HIS A 107 -9.72 4.43 -8.13
N VAL A 108 -10.40 5.54 -7.86
CA VAL A 108 -10.70 6.58 -8.84
C VAL A 108 -10.14 7.91 -8.36
N LEU A 109 -9.28 8.51 -9.17
CA LEU A 109 -8.70 9.83 -8.89
C LEU A 109 -9.53 10.91 -9.58
N LEU A 110 -10.19 11.75 -8.80
CA LEU A 110 -10.81 12.98 -9.27
C LEU A 110 -9.72 14.06 -9.37
N HIS A 111 -9.35 14.40 -10.60
CA HIS A 111 -8.29 15.36 -10.88
C HIS A 111 -8.85 16.60 -11.57
N ALA A 112 -8.27 17.77 -11.31
CA ALA A 112 -8.44 18.96 -12.11
C ALA A 112 -7.12 19.73 -12.10
N GLU A 113 -6.87 20.53 -13.13
CA GLU A 113 -5.70 21.39 -13.20
C GLU A 113 -5.62 22.35 -11.99
N GLU A 114 -4.41 22.66 -11.54
CA GLU A 114 -4.21 23.43 -10.30
C GLU A 114 -4.90 24.80 -10.35
N THR A 115 -4.88 25.46 -11.52
CA THR A 115 -5.55 26.75 -11.73
C THR A 115 -7.05 26.65 -11.45
N ILE A 116 -7.68 25.56 -11.89
CA ILE A 116 -9.10 25.28 -11.70
C ILE A 116 -9.39 24.92 -10.24
N LEU A 117 -8.53 24.12 -9.62
CA LEU A 117 -8.64 23.79 -8.19
C LEU A 117 -8.59 25.05 -7.33
N ARG A 118 -7.64 25.96 -7.59
CA ARG A 118 -7.54 27.25 -6.89
C ARG A 118 -8.80 28.10 -7.04
N THR A 119 -9.34 28.18 -8.26
CA THR A 119 -10.61 28.89 -8.51
C THR A 119 -11.77 28.27 -7.74
N ARG A 120 -11.91 26.93 -7.78
CA ARG A 120 -12.97 26.22 -7.02
C ARG A 120 -12.86 26.45 -5.52
N ILE A 121 -11.65 26.39 -4.96
CA ILE A 121 -11.40 26.64 -3.55
C ILE A 121 -11.76 28.08 -3.19
N ALA A 122 -11.38 29.07 -4.01
CA ALA A 122 -11.66 30.47 -3.75
C ALA A 122 -13.17 30.78 -3.66
N HIS A 123 -14.00 30.10 -4.46
CA HIS A 123 -15.45 30.28 -4.49
C HIS A 123 -16.21 29.35 -3.53
N ARG A 124 -15.52 28.55 -2.70
CA ARG A 124 -16.16 27.59 -1.80
C ARG A 124 -16.70 28.27 -0.54
N GLU A 125 -17.99 28.05 -0.28
CA GLU A 125 -18.67 28.30 0.99
C GLU A 125 -19.09 26.96 1.58
N GLU A 126 -18.25 26.39 2.45
CA GLU A 126 -18.51 25.06 3.05
C GLU A 126 -19.62 25.13 4.09
N THR A 127 -19.65 26.21 4.87
CA THR A 127 -20.61 26.42 5.94
C THR A 127 -21.35 27.73 5.70
N PRO A 128 -22.53 27.71 5.06
CA PRO A 128 -23.32 28.92 4.84
C PRO A 128 -23.62 29.63 6.16
N GLY A 129 -23.18 30.88 6.31
CA GLY A 129 -23.35 31.67 7.54
C GLY A 129 -22.16 31.62 8.53
N ASP A 130 -21.13 30.80 8.27
CA ASP A 130 -19.87 30.80 9.02
C ASP A 130 -18.69 31.13 8.09
N ALA A 131 -18.40 32.43 8.02
CA ALA A 131 -17.33 32.94 7.16
C ALA A 131 -15.93 32.51 7.63
N GLU A 132 -15.73 32.31 8.95
CA GLU A 132 -14.43 31.96 9.53
C GLU A 132 -14.12 30.47 9.35
N GLY A 133 -15.10 29.59 9.56
CA GLY A 133 -14.99 28.17 9.24
C GLY A 133 -14.77 27.95 7.74
N SER A 134 -15.54 28.64 6.89
CA SER A 134 -15.34 28.57 5.43
C SER A 134 -13.97 29.07 4.99
N ALA A 135 -13.44 30.13 5.62
CA ALA A 135 -12.08 30.62 5.35
C ALA A 135 -10.99 29.63 5.80
N SER A 136 -11.20 28.95 6.93
CA SER A 136 -10.28 27.93 7.45
C SER A 136 -10.22 26.72 6.51
N VAL A 137 -11.36 26.23 6.02
CA VAL A 137 -11.43 25.14 5.03
C VAL A 137 -10.73 25.53 3.73
N ARG A 138 -10.88 26.77 3.25
CA ARG A 138 -10.18 27.25 2.05
C ARG A 138 -8.66 27.23 2.25
N ARG A 139 -8.17 27.71 3.40
CA ARG A 139 -6.74 27.71 3.72
C ARG A 139 -6.17 26.29 3.74
N TRP A 140 -6.87 25.38 4.40
CA TRP A 140 -6.53 23.95 4.41
C TRP A 140 -6.42 23.38 3.00
N CYS A 141 -7.41 23.61 2.14
CA CYS A 141 -7.38 23.12 0.76
C CYS A 141 -6.18 23.66 -0.03
N LEU A 142 -5.83 24.94 0.15
CA LEU A 142 -4.69 25.57 -0.53
C LEU A 142 -3.35 25.01 -0.04
N GLU A 143 -3.19 24.79 1.26
CA GLU A 143 -1.98 24.20 1.86
C GLU A 143 -1.74 22.77 1.35
N HIS A 144 -2.81 22.04 1.03
CA HIS A 144 -2.74 20.66 0.52
C HIS A 144 -2.54 20.53 -1.00
N LEU A 145 -2.52 21.64 -1.75
CA LEU A 145 -2.20 21.58 -3.18
C LEU A 145 -0.76 21.15 -3.45
N GLY A 146 0.20 21.61 -2.64
CA GLY A 146 1.61 21.22 -2.75
C GLY A 146 1.83 19.72 -2.53
N PRO A 147 1.39 19.15 -1.39
CA PRO A 147 1.41 17.71 -1.15
C PRO A 147 0.67 16.91 -2.24
N TYR A 148 -0.46 17.40 -2.75
CA TYR A 148 -1.16 16.73 -3.83
C TYR A 148 -0.36 16.70 -5.14
N ALA A 149 0.29 17.80 -5.51
CA ALA A 149 1.14 17.85 -6.70
C ALA A 149 2.31 16.85 -6.59
N GLN A 150 2.90 16.69 -5.40
CA GLN A 150 3.95 15.68 -5.16
C GLN A 150 3.43 14.24 -5.25
N ALA A 151 2.18 14.02 -4.86
CA ALA A 151 1.53 12.71 -4.92
C ALA A 151 0.96 12.36 -6.31
N LEU A 152 0.83 13.34 -7.20
CA LEU A 152 0.03 13.19 -8.42
C LEU A 152 0.54 12.10 -9.35
N ASP A 153 1.86 11.98 -9.51
CA ASP A 153 2.47 11.02 -10.43
C ASP A 153 2.15 9.58 -10.02
N TRP A 154 2.35 9.23 -8.73
CA TRP A 154 2.04 7.88 -8.26
C TRP A 154 0.53 7.63 -8.23
N LEU A 155 -0.29 8.64 -7.91
CA LEU A 155 -1.75 8.54 -7.91
C LEU A 155 -2.30 8.28 -9.32
N LYS A 156 -1.75 8.93 -10.35
CA LYS A 156 -2.14 8.70 -11.75
C LYS A 156 -1.82 7.29 -12.23
N ASN A 157 -0.76 6.68 -11.69
CA ASN A 157 -0.38 5.31 -12.00
C ASN A 157 -1.22 4.28 -11.24
N ASP A 158 -1.62 4.60 -9.99
CA ASP A 158 -2.35 3.68 -9.10
C ASP A 158 -3.88 3.71 -9.28
N ALA A 159 -4.44 4.81 -9.81
CA ALA A 159 -5.89 5.04 -9.89
C ALA A 159 -6.38 5.32 -11.30
N HIS A 160 -7.67 5.03 -11.55
CA HIS A 160 -8.33 5.51 -12.76
C HIS A 160 -8.60 7.01 -12.66
N VAL A 161 -8.00 7.80 -13.55
CA VAL A 161 -8.12 9.26 -13.53
C VAL A 161 -9.41 9.70 -14.21
N VAL A 162 -10.24 10.45 -13.48
CA VAL A 162 -11.36 11.21 -14.01
C VAL A 162 -10.98 12.68 -13.98
N ASP A 163 -10.77 13.24 -15.17
CA ASP A 163 -10.60 14.69 -15.32
C ASP A 163 -11.93 15.39 -15.06
N THR A 164 -11.98 16.15 -13.98
CA THR A 164 -13.13 16.89 -13.51
C THR A 164 -13.11 18.35 -13.92
N THR A 165 -12.10 18.82 -14.66
CA THR A 165 -11.86 20.25 -14.96
C THR A 165 -13.11 20.97 -15.46
N GLU A 166 -13.83 20.36 -16.40
CA GLU A 166 -15.05 20.91 -17.00
C GLU A 166 -16.32 20.17 -16.60
N LEU A 167 -16.24 19.24 -15.64
CA LEU A 167 -17.37 18.40 -15.25
C LEU A 167 -18.13 18.99 -14.06
N THR A 168 -19.45 18.92 -14.11
CA THR A 168 -20.30 19.08 -12.93
C THR A 168 -20.16 17.88 -11.98
N PRO A 169 -20.59 17.98 -10.72
CA PRO A 169 -20.60 16.84 -9.81
C PRO A 169 -21.36 15.63 -10.35
N ARG A 170 -22.52 15.86 -11.00
CA ARG A 170 -23.30 14.80 -11.65
C ARG A 170 -22.54 14.13 -12.78
N GLN A 171 -21.96 14.92 -13.69
CA GLN A 171 -21.18 14.38 -14.82
C GLN A 171 -19.94 13.62 -14.33
N THR A 172 -19.32 14.11 -13.25
CA THR A 172 -18.22 13.41 -12.59
C THR A 172 -18.68 12.04 -12.08
N ALA A 173 -19.81 11.99 -11.36
CA ALA A 173 -20.38 10.74 -10.88
C ALA A 173 -20.78 9.78 -12.01
N GLU A 174 -21.29 10.28 -13.14
CA GLU A 174 -21.60 9.47 -14.33
C GLU A 174 -20.33 8.81 -14.92
N ARG A 175 -19.23 9.56 -15.01
CA ARG A 175 -17.92 9.02 -15.44
C ARG A 175 -17.39 7.97 -14.47
N VAL A 176 -17.50 8.22 -13.17
CA VAL A 176 -17.11 7.25 -12.14
C VAL A 176 -17.96 5.98 -12.22
N ALA A 177 -19.28 6.12 -12.37
CA ALA A 177 -20.19 4.97 -12.49
C ALA A 177 -19.88 4.14 -13.74
N GLU A 178 -19.51 4.79 -14.85
CA GLU A 178 -19.08 4.09 -16.07
C GLU A 178 -17.75 3.35 -15.88
N ALA A 179 -16.78 3.98 -15.21
CA ALA A 179 -15.53 3.32 -14.85
C ALA A 179 -15.80 2.06 -14.00
N VAL A 180 -16.67 2.16 -12.99
CA VAL A 180 -17.05 1.02 -12.14
C VAL A 180 -17.71 -0.10 -12.96
N ARG A 181 -18.64 0.23 -13.88
CA ARG A 181 -19.34 -0.75 -14.74
C ARG A 181 -18.40 -1.48 -15.71
N THR A 182 -17.46 -0.75 -16.29
CA THR A 182 -16.46 -1.28 -17.23
C THR A 182 -15.29 -1.99 -16.53
N GLY A 183 -15.23 -1.91 -15.20
CA GLY A 183 -14.17 -2.50 -14.39
C GLY A 183 -12.90 -1.66 -14.29
N ALA A 184 -12.89 -0.44 -14.84
CA ALA A 184 -11.77 0.49 -14.73
C ALA A 184 -11.51 0.91 -13.28
N GLY A 185 -10.24 1.17 -12.96
CA GLY A 185 -9.79 1.50 -11.61
C GLY A 185 -9.69 0.29 -10.68
N ALA A 186 -9.71 -0.93 -11.22
CA ALA A 186 -9.40 -2.13 -10.46
C ALA A 186 -8.03 -2.03 -9.80
N CYS A 187 -7.98 -2.05 -8.46
CA CYS A 187 -6.75 -2.28 -7.74
C CYS A 187 -6.60 -3.78 -7.52
N ASP A 188 -5.98 -4.45 -8.49
CA ASP A 188 -5.62 -5.86 -8.37
C ASP A 188 -4.38 -5.96 -7.47
N ILE A 189 -4.61 -5.90 -6.16
CA ILE A 189 -3.55 -6.11 -5.17
C ILE A 189 -3.53 -7.60 -4.85
N VAL A 190 -2.46 -8.28 -5.27
CA VAL A 190 -2.25 -9.66 -4.87
C VAL A 190 -1.58 -9.63 -3.50
N GLN A 191 -2.29 -10.15 -2.51
CA GLN A 191 -1.77 -10.31 -1.16
C GLN A 191 -2.00 -11.73 -0.70
N THR A 192 -0.97 -12.31 -0.07
CA THR A 192 -1.13 -13.52 0.73
C THR A 192 -2.04 -13.21 1.93
N PRO A 193 -3.04 -14.07 2.25
CA PRO A 193 -3.95 -13.84 3.37
C PRO A 193 -3.20 -13.56 4.67
N GLU A 194 -3.76 -12.70 5.54
CA GLU A 194 -3.19 -12.49 6.87
C GLU A 194 -3.05 -13.82 7.60
N PRO A 195 -1.87 -14.12 8.18
CA PRO A 195 -1.65 -15.40 8.81
C PRO A 195 -2.47 -15.51 10.10
N THR A 196 -3.04 -16.69 10.34
CA THR A 196 -3.79 -17.02 11.57
C THR A 196 -2.96 -17.87 12.55
N ALA A 197 -1.71 -18.16 12.21
CA ALA A 197 -0.77 -18.97 12.95
C ALA A 197 0.67 -18.59 12.56
N GLU A 198 1.66 -19.18 13.22
CA GLU A 198 3.07 -19.04 12.86
C GLU A 198 3.29 -19.38 11.39
N THR A 199 4.15 -18.61 10.71
CA THR A 199 4.38 -18.73 9.27
C THR A 199 5.79 -19.20 8.97
N LEU A 200 5.92 -19.98 7.90
CA LEU A 200 7.20 -20.27 7.27
C LEU A 200 7.30 -19.40 6.01
N ALA A 201 8.34 -18.58 5.89
CA ALA A 201 8.55 -17.73 4.72
C ALA A 201 9.95 -17.94 4.13
N ALA A 202 10.05 -17.87 2.81
CA ALA A 202 11.28 -18.06 2.07
C ALA A 202 11.53 -16.85 1.15
N GLY A 203 12.66 -16.19 1.35
CA GLY A 203 13.15 -15.12 0.48
C GLY A 203 14.43 -15.51 -0.24
N VAL A 204 14.68 -14.90 -1.40
CA VAL A 204 15.88 -15.15 -2.20
C VAL A 204 16.64 -13.85 -2.42
N LEU A 205 17.93 -13.86 -2.08
CA LEU A 205 18.84 -12.75 -2.38
C LEU A 205 19.43 -12.95 -3.77
N LEU A 206 19.23 -11.96 -4.63
CA LEU A 206 19.78 -11.88 -5.98
C LEU A 206 20.76 -10.72 -6.06
N PHE A 207 21.87 -10.92 -6.75
CA PHE A 207 22.95 -9.93 -6.85
C PHE A 207 23.19 -9.50 -8.28
N ASP A 208 23.77 -8.31 -8.49
CA ASP A 208 24.30 -7.92 -9.80
C ASP A 208 25.81 -8.19 -9.92
N ASP A 209 26.39 -7.79 -11.05
CA ASP A 209 27.83 -7.90 -11.33
C ASP A 209 28.72 -7.06 -10.41
N ARG A 210 28.13 -6.14 -9.63
CA ARG A 210 28.78 -5.28 -8.65
C ARG A 210 28.51 -5.72 -7.21
N ASP A 211 27.94 -6.91 -7.03
CA ASP A 211 27.57 -7.50 -5.75
C ASP A 211 26.55 -6.67 -4.94
N ARG A 212 25.74 -5.86 -5.64
CA ARG A 212 24.59 -5.16 -5.05
C ARG A 212 23.41 -6.12 -4.96
N VAL A 213 22.62 -6.03 -3.89
CA VAL A 213 21.46 -6.90 -3.64
C VAL A 213 20.19 -6.32 -4.26
N LEU A 214 19.35 -7.18 -4.84
CA LEU A 214 18.04 -6.80 -5.35
C LEU A 214 17.03 -6.65 -4.21
N LEU A 215 16.41 -5.48 -4.11
CA LEU A 215 15.22 -5.22 -3.31
C LEU A 215 14.01 -4.96 -4.21
N VAL A 216 12.82 -5.30 -3.71
CA VAL A 216 11.54 -5.08 -4.38
C VAL A 216 10.63 -4.22 -3.50
N ASP A 217 9.75 -3.44 -4.14
CA ASP A 217 8.78 -2.57 -3.49
C ASP A 217 7.34 -3.09 -3.73
N PRO A 218 6.72 -3.81 -2.78
CA PRO A 218 5.40 -4.41 -2.95
C PRO A 218 4.27 -3.38 -2.98
N THR A 219 3.19 -3.65 -3.73
CA THR A 219 2.01 -2.76 -3.86
C THR A 219 1.04 -2.83 -2.66
N TYR A 220 1.17 -3.83 -1.80
CA TYR A 220 0.20 -4.17 -0.76
C TYR A 220 0.63 -3.77 0.66
N LYS A 221 1.87 -3.31 0.84
CA LYS A 221 2.37 -2.80 2.11
C LYS A 221 3.49 -1.79 1.86
N PRO A 222 3.71 -0.84 2.77
CA PRO A 222 4.85 0.05 2.65
C PRO A 222 6.18 -0.66 2.94
N GLY A 223 7.22 -0.23 2.23
CA GLY A 223 8.61 -0.53 2.52
C GLY A 223 9.21 -1.62 1.65
N TRP A 224 10.51 -1.46 1.36
CA TRP A 224 11.28 -2.39 0.54
C TRP A 224 11.52 -3.72 1.26
N GLU A 225 11.61 -4.79 0.48
CA GLU A 225 11.93 -6.13 0.98
C GLU A 225 12.67 -7.00 -0.04
N PHE A 226 12.92 -8.26 0.34
CA PHE A 226 13.53 -9.26 -0.53
C PHE A 226 12.42 -9.97 -1.33
N PRO A 227 12.69 -10.38 -2.58
CA PRO A 227 11.79 -11.26 -3.31
C PRO A 227 11.50 -12.53 -2.50
N GLY A 228 10.23 -12.92 -2.42
CA GLY A 228 9.81 -14.07 -1.64
C GLY A 228 8.46 -13.94 -0.95
N GLY A 229 8.02 -15.07 -0.40
CA GLY A 229 6.68 -15.19 0.16
C GLY A 229 6.55 -16.31 1.18
N ILE A 230 5.29 -16.63 1.50
CA ILE A 230 4.94 -17.68 2.46
C ILE A 230 5.08 -19.04 1.78
N VAL A 231 5.68 -20.00 2.50
CA VAL A 231 5.79 -21.39 2.03
C VAL A 231 4.42 -22.06 2.11
N GLU A 232 3.96 -22.62 1.00
CA GLU A 232 2.67 -23.29 0.94
C GLU A 232 2.65 -24.64 1.68
N PRO A 233 1.49 -25.15 2.13
CA PRO A 233 1.39 -26.45 2.75
C PRO A 233 1.93 -27.58 1.85
N GLY A 234 2.95 -28.30 2.34
CA GLY A 234 3.60 -29.39 1.61
C GLY A 234 4.71 -28.94 0.65
N GLU A 235 4.95 -27.64 0.53
CA GLU A 235 6.02 -27.07 -0.30
C GLU A 235 7.37 -27.06 0.46
N ALA A 236 8.45 -27.34 -0.26
CA ALA A 236 9.80 -27.21 0.30
C ALA A 236 10.22 -25.72 0.32
N PRO A 237 10.82 -25.19 1.40
CA PRO A 237 11.12 -23.75 1.49
C PRO A 237 12.00 -23.18 0.37
N ALA A 238 12.99 -23.95 -0.10
CA ALA A 238 13.81 -23.53 -1.23
C ALA A 238 13.02 -23.45 -2.54
N HIS A 239 12.02 -24.34 -2.73
CA HIS A 239 11.13 -24.30 -3.89
C HIS A 239 10.17 -23.12 -3.81
N ALA A 240 9.65 -22.80 -2.62
CA ALA A 240 8.84 -21.60 -2.40
C ALA A 240 9.60 -20.34 -2.84
N GLY A 241 10.84 -20.16 -2.39
CA GLY A 241 11.66 -19.02 -2.82
C GLY A 241 11.89 -18.97 -4.34
N VAL A 242 12.07 -20.12 -5.00
CA VAL A 242 12.21 -20.20 -6.47
C VAL A 242 10.90 -19.82 -7.18
N ARG A 243 9.75 -20.31 -6.68
CA ARG A 243 8.42 -20.01 -7.21
C ARG A 243 8.15 -18.51 -7.12
N GLU A 244 8.34 -17.93 -5.94
CA GLU A 244 8.10 -16.50 -5.71
C GLU A 244 8.99 -15.64 -6.63
N VAL A 245 10.29 -15.93 -6.76
CA VAL A 245 11.16 -15.22 -7.71
C VAL A 245 10.67 -15.34 -9.17
N ALA A 246 10.13 -16.49 -9.55
CA ALA A 246 9.57 -16.68 -10.88
C ALA A 246 8.28 -15.89 -11.10
N GLU A 247 7.39 -15.85 -10.10
CA GLU A 247 6.12 -15.14 -10.13
C GLU A 247 6.34 -13.61 -10.08
N GLU A 248 7.11 -13.14 -9.10
CA GLU A 248 7.35 -11.73 -8.81
C GLU A 248 8.27 -11.05 -9.82
N LEU A 249 9.27 -11.76 -10.36
CA LEU A 249 10.34 -11.15 -11.17
C LEU A 249 10.43 -11.73 -12.59
N GLY A 250 9.69 -12.80 -12.89
CA GLY A 250 9.82 -13.53 -14.15
C GLY A 250 11.15 -14.29 -14.31
N ILE A 251 11.92 -14.46 -13.23
CA ILE A 251 13.27 -15.04 -13.28
C ILE A 251 13.24 -16.51 -12.89
N GLN A 252 13.74 -17.38 -13.77
CA GLN A 252 13.96 -18.79 -13.45
C GLN A 252 15.38 -18.97 -12.88
N LEU A 253 15.48 -19.51 -11.66
CA LEU A 253 16.77 -19.82 -11.04
C LEU A 253 17.34 -21.13 -11.64
N PRO A 254 18.62 -21.15 -12.05
CA PRO A 254 19.19 -22.30 -12.75
C PRO A 254 19.46 -23.51 -11.84
N CYS A 255 19.52 -23.30 -10.52
CA CYS A 255 19.77 -24.34 -9.53
C CYS A 255 19.04 -24.02 -8.23
N ALA A 256 18.89 -25.03 -7.37
CA ALA A 256 18.34 -24.84 -6.04
C ALA A 256 19.21 -23.84 -5.25
N PRO A 257 18.62 -22.79 -4.67
CA PRO A 257 19.37 -21.74 -4.01
C PRO A 257 19.90 -22.24 -2.66
N ARG A 258 21.08 -21.75 -2.26
CA ARG A 258 21.76 -22.21 -1.02
C ARG A 258 21.23 -21.44 0.17
N LEU A 259 20.92 -22.11 1.28
CA LEU A 259 20.50 -21.44 2.51
C LEU A 259 21.60 -20.50 3.04
N LEU A 260 21.23 -19.26 3.36
CA LEU A 260 22.10 -18.26 3.99
C LEU A 260 21.73 -18.06 5.46
N VAL A 261 20.45 -17.87 5.74
CA VAL A 261 19.95 -17.57 7.08
C VAL A 261 18.68 -18.34 7.35
N LEU A 262 18.60 -18.90 8.55
CA LEU A 262 17.34 -19.26 9.20
C LEU A 262 17.17 -18.34 10.41
N ASP A 263 16.08 -17.57 10.43
CA ASP A 263 15.78 -16.59 11.47
C ASP A 263 14.42 -16.90 12.10
N TRP A 264 14.40 -17.15 13.41
CA TRP A 264 13.17 -17.36 14.16
C TRP A 264 12.66 -16.05 14.75
N GLU A 265 11.42 -15.70 14.41
CA GLU A 265 10.72 -14.53 14.94
C GLU A 265 9.69 -14.96 15.99
N ALA A 266 9.84 -14.47 17.23
CA ALA A 266 8.87 -14.70 18.28
C ALA A 266 7.49 -14.05 17.95
N PRO A 267 6.37 -14.67 18.35
CA PRO A 267 5.04 -14.07 18.19
C PRO A 267 4.93 -12.74 18.94
N LYS A 268 4.37 -11.73 18.29
CA LYS A 268 4.08 -10.42 18.85
C LYS A 268 2.67 -10.00 18.44
N PRO A 269 1.65 -10.18 19.30
CA PRO A 269 0.26 -9.91 18.96
C PRO A 269 0.06 -8.52 18.33
N PRO A 270 -0.72 -8.41 17.24
CA PRO A 270 -1.54 -9.46 16.63
C PRO A 270 -0.78 -10.46 15.75
N GLY A 271 0.52 -10.26 15.50
CA GLY A 271 1.35 -11.13 14.67
C GLY A 271 1.74 -12.44 15.35
N PHE A 272 1.80 -13.51 14.55
CA PHE A 272 2.07 -14.87 15.03
C PHE A 272 3.55 -15.27 14.98
N GLY A 273 4.43 -14.46 14.38
CA GLY A 273 5.85 -14.82 14.23
C GLY A 273 6.07 -15.98 13.26
N GLY A 274 7.15 -16.74 13.46
CA GLY A 274 7.48 -17.93 12.68
C GLY A 274 8.93 -17.95 12.20
N LEU A 275 9.18 -18.70 11.12
CA LEU A 275 10.52 -18.89 10.56
C LEU A 275 10.69 -18.15 9.25
N ARG A 276 11.83 -17.46 9.09
CA ARG A 276 12.25 -16.76 7.88
C ARG A 276 13.52 -17.39 7.35
N LEU A 277 13.47 -17.92 6.14
CA LEU A 277 14.63 -18.46 5.45
C LEU A 277 15.05 -17.50 4.34
N LEU A 278 16.34 -17.19 4.27
CA LEU A 278 16.93 -16.49 3.13
C LEU A 278 17.87 -17.41 2.38
N PHE A 279 17.71 -17.45 1.07
CA PHE A 279 18.54 -18.26 0.18
C PHE A 279 19.36 -17.37 -0.77
N ASP A 280 20.50 -17.90 -1.21
CA ASP A 280 21.38 -17.32 -2.21
C ASP A 280 20.91 -17.73 -3.60
N GLY A 281 20.28 -16.81 -4.33
CA GLY A 281 19.85 -16.99 -5.72
C GLY A 281 20.97 -16.72 -6.74
N GLY A 282 22.14 -16.27 -6.27
CA GLY A 282 23.29 -15.96 -7.10
C GLY A 282 23.21 -14.62 -7.82
N THR A 283 24.07 -14.47 -8.83
CA THR A 283 24.24 -13.23 -9.59
C THR A 283 23.43 -13.24 -10.89
N LEU A 284 22.68 -12.16 -11.13
CA LEU A 284 21.99 -11.86 -12.36
C LEU A 284 22.92 -11.09 -13.31
N THR A 285 23.08 -11.60 -14.54
CA THR A 285 23.82 -10.92 -15.59
C THR A 285 22.98 -9.80 -16.20
N GLY A 286 23.63 -8.84 -16.88
CA GLY A 286 22.93 -7.68 -17.48
C GLY A 286 21.80 -8.04 -18.45
N ASP A 287 21.91 -9.16 -19.19
CA ASP A 287 20.81 -9.66 -20.03
C ASP A 287 19.60 -10.12 -19.20
N ARG A 288 19.85 -10.79 -18.07
CA ARG A 288 18.81 -11.31 -17.17
C ARG A 288 18.15 -10.20 -16.37
N ILE A 289 18.90 -9.17 -15.99
CA ILE A 289 18.36 -7.96 -15.36
C ILE A 289 17.37 -7.24 -16.30
N ARG A 290 17.65 -7.19 -17.61
CA ARG A 290 16.73 -6.62 -18.60
C ARG A 290 15.43 -7.41 -18.79
N GLN A 291 15.41 -8.67 -18.37
CA GLN A 291 14.25 -9.54 -18.43
C GLN A 291 13.40 -9.50 -17.16
N LEU A 292 13.80 -8.73 -16.14
CA LEU A 292 13.01 -8.57 -14.92
C LEU A 292 11.63 -8.04 -15.29
N LEU A 293 10.61 -8.87 -15.06
CA LEU A 293 9.23 -8.48 -15.19
C LEU A 293 8.79 -7.87 -13.87
N LEU A 294 7.99 -6.81 -13.97
CA LEU A 294 7.40 -6.15 -12.83
C LEU A 294 5.88 -6.34 -12.94
N PRO A 295 5.31 -7.38 -12.32
CA PRO A 295 3.87 -7.54 -12.26
C PRO A 295 3.31 -6.38 -11.43
N GLY A 296 2.73 -5.38 -12.10
CA GLY A 296 2.27 -4.14 -11.47
C GLY A 296 1.16 -4.31 -10.42
N SER A 297 0.57 -5.50 -10.33
CA SER A 297 -0.37 -5.91 -9.28
C SER A 297 0.32 -6.29 -7.96
N GLU A 298 1.59 -6.71 -8.00
CA GLU A 298 2.36 -7.23 -6.86
C GLU A 298 3.50 -6.31 -6.46
N LEU A 299 4.26 -5.83 -7.44
CA LEU A 299 5.44 -4.99 -7.23
C LEU A 299 5.29 -3.65 -7.96
N ARG A 300 5.81 -2.59 -7.36
CA ARG A 300 5.83 -1.22 -7.89
C ARG A 300 7.18 -0.86 -8.50
N ASP A 301 8.26 -1.29 -7.88
CA ASP A 301 9.64 -1.00 -8.30
C ASP A 301 10.60 -2.11 -7.83
N TRP A 302 11.78 -2.17 -8.43
CA TRP A 302 12.90 -3.00 -7.98
C TRP A 302 14.21 -2.23 -8.11
N ARG A 303 15.15 -2.47 -7.19
CA ARG A 303 16.46 -1.79 -7.20
C ARG A 303 17.58 -2.69 -6.73
N PHE A 304 18.71 -2.63 -7.43
CA PHE A 304 19.98 -3.16 -6.92
C PHE A 304 20.67 -2.13 -6.06
N VAL A 305 20.89 -2.47 -4.79
CA VAL A 305 21.40 -1.57 -3.77
C VAL A 305 22.63 -2.15 -3.08
N THR A 306 23.51 -1.27 -2.63
CA THR A 306 24.65 -1.62 -1.78
C THR A 306 24.19 -1.96 -0.36
N GLU A 307 25.07 -2.59 0.44
CA GLU A 307 24.82 -2.85 1.87
C GLU A 307 24.45 -1.54 2.62
N ALA A 308 25.13 -0.42 2.33
CA ALA A 308 24.86 0.86 2.97
C ALA A 308 23.52 1.50 2.54
N GLU A 309 23.14 1.39 1.26
CA GLU A 309 21.83 1.86 0.79
C GLU A 309 20.70 1.03 1.40
N ALA A 310 20.87 -0.30 1.48
CA ALA A 310 19.87 -1.21 2.04
C ALA A 310 19.56 -0.90 3.52
N GLU A 311 20.54 -0.46 4.31
CA GLU A 311 20.34 -0.01 5.70
C GLU A 311 19.30 1.12 5.80
N THR A 312 19.28 2.03 4.83
CA THR A 312 18.34 3.16 4.81
C THR A 312 16.97 2.81 4.24
N MET A 313 16.88 1.74 3.45
CA MET A 313 15.66 1.36 2.72
C MET A 313 14.85 0.27 3.40
N LEU A 314 15.52 -0.63 4.14
CA LEU A 314 14.90 -1.77 4.80
C LEU A 314 14.47 -1.43 6.23
N PRO A 315 13.33 -1.95 6.70
CA PRO A 315 12.99 -1.95 8.12
C PRO A 315 14.10 -2.63 8.95
N PRO A 316 14.36 -2.19 10.20
CA PRO A 316 15.50 -2.65 11.00
C PRO A 316 15.64 -4.18 11.13
N VAL A 317 14.51 -4.89 11.25
CA VAL A 317 14.50 -6.36 11.35
C VAL A 317 14.98 -7.01 10.05
N ARG A 318 14.51 -6.53 8.89
CA ARG A 318 14.95 -7.04 7.57
C ARG A 318 16.40 -6.66 7.30
N TRP A 319 16.80 -5.45 7.66
CA TRP A 319 18.19 -5.00 7.55
C TRP A 319 19.15 -5.91 8.32
N ASN A 320 18.87 -6.18 9.60
CA ASN A 320 19.69 -7.09 10.41
C ASN A 320 19.80 -8.48 9.77
N ARG A 321 18.70 -9.00 9.23
CA ARG A 321 18.70 -10.29 8.52
C ARG A 321 19.56 -10.26 7.26
N LEU A 322 19.46 -9.21 6.44
CA LEU A 322 20.30 -9.04 5.25
C LEU A 322 21.78 -9.01 5.64
N ARG A 323 22.14 -8.19 6.62
CA ARG A 323 23.52 -8.06 7.09
C ARG A 323 24.14 -9.41 7.43
N TRP A 324 23.41 -10.26 8.16
CA TRP A 324 23.90 -11.60 8.49
C TRP A 324 23.88 -12.56 7.30
N ALA A 325 22.91 -12.45 6.39
CA ALA A 325 22.89 -13.24 5.17
C ALA A 325 24.09 -12.93 4.25
N LEU A 326 24.52 -11.67 4.17
CA LEU A 326 25.73 -11.28 3.44
C LEU A 326 26.98 -11.92 4.06
N ARG A 327 27.12 -11.90 5.40
CA ARG A 327 28.23 -12.59 6.10
C ARG A 327 28.19 -14.11 5.95
N ALA A 328 26.99 -14.71 5.96
CA ALA A 328 26.81 -16.13 5.71
C ALA A 328 27.28 -16.51 4.29
N ARG A 329 26.95 -15.66 3.30
CA ARG A 329 27.36 -15.83 1.90
C ARG A 329 28.88 -15.75 1.74
N GLU A 330 29.52 -14.74 2.32
CA GLU A 330 30.98 -14.57 2.33
C GLU A 330 31.71 -15.77 2.94
N ARG A 331 31.18 -16.31 4.05
CA ARG A 331 31.78 -17.44 4.78
C ARG A 331 31.43 -18.80 4.17
N GLY A 332 30.42 -18.86 3.30
CA GLY A 332 29.86 -20.10 2.78
C GLY A 332 29.21 -20.99 3.84
N CYS A 333 28.78 -20.42 4.97
CA CYS A 333 28.19 -21.15 6.09
C CYS A 333 26.87 -20.50 6.50
N PRO A 334 25.74 -21.26 6.49
CA PRO A 334 24.45 -20.74 6.93
C PRO A 334 24.47 -20.31 8.41
N LEU A 335 23.75 -19.24 8.73
CA LEU A 335 23.62 -18.72 10.10
C LEU A 335 22.22 -18.97 10.65
N HIS A 336 22.17 -19.34 11.93
CA HIS A 336 20.94 -19.42 12.71
C HIS A 336 20.79 -18.14 13.52
N LEU A 337 19.69 -17.42 13.32
CA LEU A 337 19.35 -16.20 14.04
C LEU A 337 18.08 -16.40 14.88
N GLU A 338 17.99 -15.68 15.99
CA GLU A 338 16.76 -15.44 16.73
C GLU A 338 16.48 -13.93 16.74
N ALA A 339 15.34 -13.52 16.18
CA ALA A 339 14.92 -12.13 16.01
C ALA A 339 16.00 -11.24 15.37
N GLY A 340 16.70 -11.77 14.36
CA GLY A 340 17.78 -11.08 13.65
C GLY A 340 19.13 -11.04 14.38
N VAL A 341 19.28 -11.78 15.49
CA VAL A 341 20.53 -11.89 16.25
C VAL A 341 21.12 -13.30 16.07
N PRO A 342 22.39 -13.46 15.68
CA PRO A 342 22.98 -14.78 15.49
C PRO A 342 23.12 -15.52 16.81
N LEU A 343 22.82 -16.82 16.77
CA LEU A 343 23.13 -17.74 17.85
C LEU A 343 24.58 -18.23 17.71
N GLY A 344 25.39 -18.01 18.75
CA GLY A 344 26.81 -18.36 18.80
C GLY A 344 27.69 -17.12 18.75
#